data_AF-A0A9W7EB29-F1
#
_entry.id   AF-A0A9W7EB29-F1
#
_cell.length_a   1.000
_cell.length_b   1.000
_cell.length_c   1.000
_cell.angle_alpha   90.00
_cell.angle_beta   90.00
_cell.angle_gamma   90.00
#
_symmetry.space_group_name_H-M   'P 1'
#
loop_
_entity.id
_entity.type
_entity.pdbx_description
1 polymer ?
#
loop_
_entity_poly.entity_id
_entity_poly.type
_entity_poly.pdbx_seq_one_letter_code
_entity_poly.pdbx_strand_id
1 'polypeptide(L)'
;MGKVLAERNHICVNGGGKNGCMGKMNDGCNDHGGIINAVIHEMFVLDGAEYLSAEGSSGRHSLIVTTGPNLKERKEKLVEGCDGIIVLPGGTGTFDELFEMVSEQTSSKFLIAAYDSMDGQAVPSKLVIAVSG
;
A
#
# COMPACT_ATOMS: atom_id res chain seq x y z
N MET A 1 -0.38 3.75 12.01
CA MET A 1 -1.37 3.47 10.96
C MET A 1 -1.59 1.96 10.76
N GLY A 2 -0.54 1.16 10.51
CA GLY A 2 -0.67 -0.29 10.33
C GLY A 2 -1.50 -1.02 11.40
N LYS A 3 -1.25 -0.71 12.68
CA LYS A 3 -2.07 -1.21 13.81
C LYS A 3 -3.57 -0.90 13.63
N VAL A 4 -3.90 0.34 13.32
CA VAL A 4 -5.29 0.80 13.16
C VAL A 4 -5.98 0.08 12.00
N LEU A 5 -5.27 -0.18 10.89
CA LEU A 5 -5.80 -0.99 9.80
C LEU A 5 -6.12 -2.40 10.26
N ALA A 6 -5.17 -3.05 10.95
CA ALA A 6 -5.32 -4.41 11.43
C ALA A 6 -6.49 -4.54 12.41
N GLU A 7 -6.56 -3.66 13.41
CA GLU A 7 -7.64 -3.65 14.42
C GLU A 7 -9.03 -3.39 13.80
N ARG A 8 -9.09 -2.69 12.66
CA ARG A 8 -10.32 -2.44 11.92
C ARG A 8 -10.61 -3.47 10.82
N ASN A 9 -9.81 -4.54 10.73
CA ASN A 9 -9.92 -5.59 9.72
C ASN A 9 -9.83 -5.06 8.27
N HIS A 10 -8.99 -4.06 8.04
CA HIS A 10 -8.68 -3.57 6.70
C HIS A 10 -7.50 -4.34 6.09
N ILE A 11 -7.53 -4.46 4.76
CA ILE A 11 -6.43 -5.02 3.98
C ILE A 11 -5.50 -3.89 3.56
N CYS A 12 -4.23 -4.03 3.91
CA CYS A 12 -3.19 -3.11 3.49
C CYS A 12 -2.66 -3.50 2.11
N VAL A 13 -3.01 -2.75 1.04
CA VAL A 13 -2.38 -2.91 -0.28
C VAL A 13 -1.30 -1.84 -0.48
N ASN A 14 -0.07 -2.21 -0.87
CA ASN A 14 1.02 -1.25 -1.08
C ASN A 14 2.12 -1.76 -2.03
N GLY A 15 3.20 -0.99 -2.20
CA GLY A 15 4.31 -1.31 -3.11
C GLY A 15 5.28 -2.42 -2.67
N GLY A 16 5.11 -3.01 -1.48
CA GLY A 16 5.92 -4.12 -0.99
C GLY A 16 7.29 -3.74 -0.41
N GLY A 17 7.59 -2.47 -0.17
CA GLY A 17 8.87 -2.03 0.42
C GLY A 17 9.01 -2.36 1.91
N LYS A 18 10.24 -2.71 2.33
CA LYS A 18 10.58 -3.05 3.72
C LYS A 18 11.06 -1.86 4.57
N ASN A 19 11.41 -0.75 3.94
CA ASN A 19 12.03 0.41 4.59
C ASN A 19 11.04 1.58 4.70
N GLY A 20 11.47 2.66 5.37
CA GLY A 20 10.73 3.92 5.38
C GLY A 20 9.36 3.85 6.07
N CYS A 21 8.45 4.70 5.62
CA CYS A 21 7.08 4.74 6.11
C CYS A 21 6.32 3.46 5.74
N MET A 22 6.61 2.87 4.58
CA MET A 22 5.96 1.64 4.13
C MET A 22 6.32 0.45 5.01
N GLY A 23 7.61 0.27 5.32
CA GLY A 23 8.11 -0.76 6.22
C GLY A 23 7.47 -0.67 7.60
N LYS A 24 7.42 0.53 8.19
CA LYS A 24 6.76 0.74 9.49
C LYS A 24 5.25 0.52 9.46
N MET A 25 4.61 0.79 8.32
CA MET A 25 3.19 0.50 8.14
C MET A 25 2.96 -1.02 8.04
N ASN A 26 3.81 -1.73 7.31
CA ASN A 26 3.81 -3.17 7.18
C ASN A 26 4.03 -3.86 8.53
N ASP A 27 5.06 -3.46 9.30
CA ASP A 27 5.33 -3.93 10.66
C ASP A 27 4.07 -3.78 11.54
N GLY A 28 3.52 -2.57 11.60
CA GLY A 28 2.33 -2.30 12.42
C GLY A 28 1.11 -3.12 12.00
N CYS A 29 0.94 -3.42 10.71
CA CYS A 29 -0.14 -4.25 10.22
C CYS A 29 0.07 -5.72 10.62
N ASN A 30 1.26 -6.27 10.34
CA ASN A 30 1.60 -7.66 10.62
C ASN A 30 1.58 -7.98 12.12
N ASP A 31 2.20 -7.13 12.95
CA ASP A 31 2.30 -7.31 14.40
C ASP A 31 0.94 -7.36 15.10
N HIS A 32 -0.09 -6.80 14.47
CA HIS A 32 -1.46 -6.75 14.98
C HIS A 32 -2.41 -7.69 14.22
N GLY A 33 -1.88 -8.65 13.48
CA GLY A 33 -2.68 -9.69 12.82
C GLY A 33 -3.30 -9.28 11.48
N GLY A 34 -2.96 -8.10 10.95
CA GLY A 34 -3.50 -7.58 9.70
C GLY A 34 -2.99 -8.31 8.44
N ILE A 35 -3.65 -8.01 7.32
CA ILE A 35 -3.38 -8.60 6.01
C ILE A 35 -2.67 -7.57 5.13
N ILE A 36 -1.62 -8.00 4.43
CA ILE A 36 -0.82 -7.16 3.55
C ILE A 36 -0.81 -7.80 2.16
N ASN A 37 -1.17 -7.02 1.16
CA ASN A 37 -1.12 -7.39 -0.25
C ASN A 37 -0.16 -6.45 -0.96
N ALA A 38 1.05 -6.92 -1.25
CA ALA A 38 2.06 -6.13 -1.92
C ALA A 38 1.93 -6.27 -3.45
N VAL A 39 2.12 -5.17 -4.18
CA VAL A 39 2.21 -5.15 -5.65
C VAL A 39 3.53 -4.47 -6.04
N ILE A 40 4.46 -5.27 -6.57
CA ILE A 40 5.79 -4.83 -6.96
C ILE A 40 6.01 -5.06 -8.45
N HIS A 41 6.83 -4.21 -9.07
CA HIS A 41 7.28 -4.43 -10.44
C HIS A 41 8.61 -5.17 -10.39
N GLU A 42 8.89 -6.09 -11.32
CA GLU A 42 10.14 -6.86 -11.35
C GLU A 42 11.40 -5.96 -11.32
N MET A 43 11.31 -4.76 -11.89
CA MET A 43 12.40 -3.76 -11.88
C MET A 43 12.75 -3.22 -10.48
N PHE A 44 11.83 -3.34 -9.53
CA PHE A 44 12.02 -2.94 -8.14
C PHE A 44 12.28 -4.13 -7.23
N VAL A 45 12.35 -5.34 -7.79
CA VAL A 45 12.76 -6.51 -7.03
C VAL A 45 14.27 -6.40 -6.79
N LEU A 46 14.66 -6.16 -5.55
CA LEU A 46 16.04 -5.94 -5.12
C LEU A 46 16.34 -6.96 -4.02
N ASP A 47 17.44 -7.71 -4.11
CA ASP A 47 17.89 -8.76 -3.16
C ASP A 47 17.44 -8.61 -1.68
N GLY A 48 16.17 -8.91 -1.37
CA GLY A 48 15.59 -8.87 -0.03
C GLY A 48 15.13 -7.50 0.51
N ALA A 49 14.96 -6.47 -0.33
CA ALA A 49 14.44 -5.16 0.06
C ALA A 49 12.90 -5.11 0.13
N GLU A 50 12.23 -6.17 -0.32
CA GLU A 50 10.80 -6.35 -0.21
C GLU A 50 10.42 -6.80 1.20
N TYR A 51 9.28 -6.32 1.68
CA TYR A 51 8.73 -6.73 2.97
C TYR A 51 8.31 -8.20 2.95
N LEU A 52 7.69 -8.62 1.83
CA LEU A 52 7.31 -9.99 1.58
C LEU A 52 8.25 -10.54 0.53
N SER A 53 9.06 -11.54 0.89
CA SER A 53 9.69 -12.38 -0.11
C SER A 53 8.64 -13.37 -0.67
N ALA A 54 8.78 -13.76 -1.93
CA ALA A 54 7.93 -14.79 -2.53
C ALA A 54 7.92 -16.10 -1.71
N GLU A 55 8.99 -16.38 -0.96
CA GLU A 55 9.12 -17.57 -0.09
C GLU A 55 8.65 -17.37 1.36
N GLY A 56 8.34 -16.14 1.77
CA GLY A 56 8.18 -15.76 3.19
C GLY A 56 6.78 -15.32 3.61
N SER A 57 5.80 -15.29 2.69
CA SER A 57 4.42 -14.95 3.02
C SER A 57 3.82 -16.06 3.90
N SER A 58 3.80 -15.84 5.22
CA SER A 58 2.84 -16.53 6.10
C SER A 58 1.48 -16.35 5.43
N GLY A 59 0.76 -17.42 5.10
CA GLY A 59 -0.33 -17.45 4.10
C GLY A 59 -1.51 -16.46 4.26
N ARG A 60 -1.39 -15.52 5.21
CA ARG A 60 -2.18 -14.29 5.37
C ARG A 60 -1.77 -13.17 4.41
N HIS A 61 -0.52 -13.10 3.95
CA HIS A 61 -0.05 -12.02 3.07
C HIS A 61 0.07 -12.47 1.61
N SER A 62 -0.04 -11.54 0.67
CA SER A 62 0.17 -11.80 -0.75
C SER A 62 1.17 -10.83 -1.37
N LEU A 63 1.89 -11.31 -2.39
CA LEU A 63 2.79 -10.53 -3.22
C LEU A 63 2.43 -10.78 -4.69
N ILE A 64 2.16 -9.71 -5.41
CA ILE A 64 1.96 -9.71 -6.86
C ILE A 64 3.18 -9.05 -7.48
N VAL A 65 3.83 -9.76 -8.41
CA VAL A 65 4.93 -9.22 -9.22
C VAL A 65 4.41 -8.97 -10.63
N THR A 66 4.50 -7.73 -11.11
CA THR A 66 4.19 -7.35 -12.50
C THR A 66 5.47 -7.30 -13.33
N THR A 67 5.40 -7.76 -14.58
CA THR A 67 6.55 -7.90 -15.50
C THR A 67 6.33 -7.16 -16.82
N GLY A 68 5.43 -6.18 -16.83
CA GLY A 68 5.13 -5.37 -18.00
C GLY A 68 6.32 -4.48 -18.42
N PRO A 69 6.26 -3.86 -19.61
CA PRO A 69 7.33 -2.95 -20.07
C PRO A 69 7.36 -1.61 -19.31
N ASN A 70 6.38 -1.34 -18.45
CA ASN A 70 6.22 -0.09 -17.72
C ASN A 70 5.43 -0.30 -16.41
N LEU A 71 5.29 0.75 -15.62
CA LEU A 71 4.64 0.72 -14.31
C LEU A 71 3.10 0.75 -14.34
N LYS A 72 2.47 0.81 -15.52
CA LYS A 72 1.01 0.98 -15.64
C LYS A 72 0.26 -0.19 -15.02
N GLU A 73 0.64 -1.43 -15.37
CA GLU A 73 0.03 -2.63 -14.78
C GLU A 73 0.20 -2.66 -13.25
N ARG A 74 1.38 -2.27 -12.75
CA ARG A 74 1.62 -2.20 -11.30
C ARG A 74 0.67 -1.20 -10.63
N LYS A 75 0.53 0.00 -11.19
CA LYS A 75 -0.31 1.07 -10.63
C LYS A 75 -1.80 0.72 -10.69
N GLU A 76 -2.26 0.12 -11.78
CA GLU A 76 -3.63 -0.40 -11.89
C GLU A 76 -3.92 -1.44 -10.80
N LYS A 77 -3.04 -2.42 -10.61
CA LYS A 77 -3.18 -3.44 -9.56
C LYS A 77 -3.08 -2.90 -8.14
N LEU A 78 -2.39 -1.77 -7.92
CA LEU A 78 -2.34 -1.12 -6.60
C LEU A 78 -3.69 -0.55 -6.17
N VAL A 79 -4.58 -0.21 -7.11
CA VAL A 79 -5.90 0.38 -6.82
C VAL A 79 -7.08 -0.53 -7.17
N GLU A 80 -6.84 -1.64 -7.86
CA GLU A 80 -7.89 -2.59 -8.22
C GLU A 80 -8.62 -3.10 -6.98
N GLY A 81 -9.94 -2.88 -6.93
CA GLY A 81 -10.78 -3.29 -5.80
C GLY A 81 -10.57 -2.51 -4.50
N CYS A 82 -9.87 -1.38 -4.52
CA CYS A 82 -9.61 -0.54 -3.35
C CYS A 82 -10.75 0.46 -3.10
N ASP A 83 -11.17 0.58 -1.83
CA ASP A 83 -12.26 1.46 -1.40
C ASP A 83 -11.80 2.86 -0.96
N GLY A 84 -10.48 3.10 -0.87
CA GLY A 84 -9.90 4.36 -0.43
C GLY A 84 -8.37 4.36 -0.53
N ILE A 85 -7.75 5.54 -0.48
CA ILE A 85 -6.30 5.72 -0.59
C ILE A 85 -5.81 6.61 0.55
N ILE A 86 -4.89 6.11 1.38
CA ILE A 86 -4.09 6.97 2.27
C ILE A 86 -2.71 7.16 1.67
N VAL A 87 -2.26 8.42 1.65
CA VAL A 87 -0.92 8.80 1.22
C VAL A 87 -0.11 9.14 2.47
N LEU A 88 1.04 8.49 2.63
CA LEU A 88 2.02 8.84 3.67
C LEU A 88 3.15 9.67 3.05
N PRO A 89 3.91 10.43 3.87
CA PRO A 89 5.09 11.14 3.38
C PRO A 89 6.05 10.22 2.62
N GLY A 90 6.48 10.66 1.45
CA GLY A 90 7.31 9.87 0.55
C GLY A 90 7.98 10.72 -0.52
N GLY A 91 8.69 10.05 -1.43
CA GLY A 91 9.44 10.68 -2.51
C GLY A 91 8.58 11.05 -3.72
N THR A 92 9.23 11.39 -4.83
CA THR A 92 8.56 11.72 -6.09
C THR A 92 7.68 10.59 -6.63
N GLY A 93 8.07 9.33 -6.41
CA GLY A 93 7.27 8.16 -6.80
C GLY A 93 5.90 8.11 -6.10
N THR A 94 5.82 8.56 -4.85
CA THR A 94 4.55 8.65 -4.11
C THR A 94 3.61 9.68 -4.71
N PHE A 95 4.13 10.81 -5.15
CA PHE A 95 3.36 11.85 -5.82
C PHE A 95 2.91 11.40 -7.21
N ASP A 96 3.78 10.73 -7.97
CA ASP A 96 3.46 10.15 -9.27
C ASP A 96 2.29 9.16 -9.19
N GLU A 97 2.34 8.24 -8.22
CA GLU A 97 1.24 7.33 -7.91
C GLU A 97 -0.04 8.08 -7.51
N LEU A 98 0.05 9.07 -6.61
CA LEU A 98 -1.10 9.86 -6.19
C LEU A 98 -1.78 10.58 -7.37
N PHE A 99 -1.00 11.26 -8.22
CA PHE A 99 -1.56 12.03 -9.33
C PHE A 99 -2.18 11.13 -10.39
N GLU A 100 -1.59 9.96 -10.67
CA GLU A 100 -2.18 9.00 -11.61
C GLU A 100 -3.50 8.45 -11.08
N MET A 101 -3.56 8.05 -9.82
CA MET A 101 -4.78 7.55 -9.18
C MET A 101 -5.89 8.62 -9.16
N VAL A 102 -5.55 9.88 -8.87
CA VAL A 102 -6.49 11.00 -8.91
C VAL A 102 -6.97 11.29 -10.33
N SER A 103 -6.10 11.15 -11.33
CA SER A 103 -6.41 11.46 -12.73
C SER A 103 -7.29 10.40 -13.38
N GLU A 104 -7.12 9.13 -13.01
CA GLU A 104 -7.85 8.00 -13.61
C GLU A 104 -9.23 7.77 -12.97
N GLN A 105 -9.50 8.26 -11.76
CA GLN A 105 -10.71 7.92 -11.01
C GLN A 105 -11.67 9.11 -10.84
N THR A 106 -12.52 9.32 -11.84
CA THR A 106 -13.56 10.38 -11.87
C THR A 106 -14.83 10.06 -11.05
N SER A 107 -14.91 8.90 -10.37
CA SER A 107 -16.14 8.46 -9.68
C SER A 107 -16.02 8.47 -8.15
N SER A 108 -16.62 9.50 -7.56
CA SER A 108 -17.17 9.62 -6.21
C SER A 108 -17.02 8.43 -5.26
N LYS A 109 -15.86 8.26 -4.59
CA LYS A 109 -15.75 7.54 -3.29
C LYS A 109 -14.36 7.58 -2.61
N PHE A 110 -13.47 8.52 -2.95
CA PHE A 110 -12.12 8.51 -2.38
C PHE A 110 -11.94 9.57 -1.30
N LEU A 111 -11.60 9.12 -0.08
CA LEU A 111 -11.02 9.96 0.95
C LEU A 111 -9.51 9.95 0.75
N ILE A 112 -8.95 11.09 0.32
CA ILE A 112 -7.51 11.31 0.31
C ILE A 112 -7.15 11.99 1.63
N ALA A 113 -6.47 11.26 2.51
CA ALA A 113 -5.98 11.80 3.77
C ALA A 113 -4.45 11.81 3.75
N ALA A 114 -3.86 12.99 3.84
CA ALA A 114 -2.45 13.17 4.17
C ALA A 114 -2.32 13.14 5.71
N TYR A 115 -1.66 12.10 6.24
CA TYR A 115 -1.49 11.93 7.68
C TYR A 115 -0.05 12.27 8.10
N ASP A 116 0.11 13.34 8.87
CA ASP A 116 1.40 13.81 9.40
C ASP A 116 1.63 13.40 10.88
N SER A 117 0.57 13.25 11.68
CA SER A 117 0.68 12.75 13.07
C SER A 117 -0.65 12.21 13.62
N MET A 118 -0.55 11.36 14.64
CA MET A 118 -1.66 10.58 15.20
C MET A 118 -2.53 11.40 16.15
N ASP A 119 -3.78 11.68 15.78
CA ASP A 119 -4.92 11.76 16.71
C ASP A 119 -6.28 11.60 15.97
N GLY A 120 -6.93 10.45 16.20
CA GLY A 120 -8.38 10.41 16.42
C GLY A 120 -9.38 10.42 15.25
N GLN A 121 -9.03 10.35 13.96
CA GLN A 121 -10.05 10.33 12.90
C GLN A 121 -10.50 8.94 12.41
N ALA A 122 -11.78 8.88 12.04
CA ALA A 122 -12.48 7.68 11.58
C ALA A 122 -11.93 7.19 10.24
N VAL A 123 -11.70 5.88 10.15
CA VAL A 123 -11.24 5.20 8.93
C VAL A 123 -12.40 4.33 8.40
N PRO A 124 -12.72 4.39 7.10
CA PRO A 124 -13.83 3.64 6.50
C PRO A 124 -13.64 2.12 6.51
N SER A 125 -14.74 1.36 6.43
CA SER A 125 -14.84 -0.09 6.70
C SER A 125 -14.03 -1.03 5.81
N LYS A 126 -13.54 -0.53 4.67
CA LYS A 126 -12.46 -1.13 3.88
C LYS A 126 -11.58 0.03 3.43
N LEU A 127 -10.28 -0.05 3.72
CA LEU A 127 -9.34 1.02 3.42
C LEU A 127 -8.03 0.40 2.91
N VAL A 128 -7.52 0.95 1.82
CA VAL A 128 -6.21 0.64 1.25
C VAL A 128 -5.28 1.86 1.40
N ILE A 129 -4.00 1.61 1.65
CA ILE A 129 -2.98 2.66 1.86
C ILE A 129 -1.87 2.47 0.82
N ALA A 130 -1.90 3.25 -0.26
CA ALA A 130 -0.78 3.36 -1.16
C ALA A 130 0.35 4.17 -0.50
N VAL A 131 1.26 3.47 0.18
CA VAL A 131 2.54 4.03 0.59
C VAL A 131 3.55 3.67 -0.49
N SER A 132 4.27 4.67 -0.99
CA SER A 132 5.54 4.51 -1.68
C SER A 132 6.58 5.27 -0.86
N GLY A 133 7.64 4.59 -0.44
CA GLY A 133 8.64 5.08 0.51
C GLY A 133 9.13 3.99 1.45
#